data_AF-W1PNS8-F1
#
_entry.id   AF-W1PNS8-F1
#
_cell.length_a   1.000
_cell.length_b   1.000
_cell.length_c   1.000
_cell.angle_alpha   90.00
_cell.angle_beta   90.00
_cell.angle_gamma   90.00
#
_symmetry.space_group_name_H-M   'P 1'
#
loop_
_entity.id
_entity.type
_entity.pdbx_description
1 polymer ?
#
loop_
_entity_poly.entity_id
_entity_poly.type
_entity_poly.pdbx_seq_one_letter_code
_entity_poly.pdbx_strand_id
1 'polypeptide(L)'
;MHIILEKLKERERELRKRKEREEQEVERVRQKARRKDAVVSYQALLTERIKDPKASWTESKPKLEKDPLGRATNPELEPADMEKLFREHVKVLNERCAREFRSLLAEVITPEAAAQASEDGKTLLNSWSTAKKLLRPDPRYEKMPRRERESLWQRYAEDMDRRQRAASEQKEEKTNIDDPSRRPAGSSKSSPSVRRSHGRK
;
A
#
# COMPACT_ATOMS: atom_id res chain seq x y z
N MET A 1 -47.00 -49.18 -26.34
CA MET A 1 -46.05 -49.68 -25.33
C MET A 1 -44.60 -49.20 -25.59
N HIS A 2 -44.07 -49.31 -26.82
CA HIS A 2 -42.70 -48.89 -27.17
C HIS A 2 -42.39 -47.40 -26.88
N ILE A 3 -43.27 -46.48 -27.31
CA ILE A 3 -43.12 -45.03 -27.10
C ILE A 3 -43.04 -44.64 -25.62
N ILE A 4 -43.73 -45.37 -24.74
CA ILE A 4 -43.71 -45.11 -23.29
C ILE A 4 -42.36 -45.52 -22.69
N LEU A 5 -41.81 -46.66 -23.11
CA LEU A 5 -40.49 -47.12 -22.67
C LEU A 5 -39.37 -46.20 -23.14
N GLU A 6 -39.47 -45.66 -24.37
CA GLU A 6 -38.51 -44.68 -24.88
C GLU A 6 -38.54 -43.38 -24.08
N LYS A 7 -39.72 -42.82 -23.81
CA LYS A 7 -39.88 -41.61 -22.99
C LYS A 7 -39.36 -41.79 -21.56
N LEU A 8 -39.56 -42.98 -20.96
CA LEU A 8 -39.01 -43.29 -19.64
C LEU A 8 -37.48 -43.36 -19.66
N LYS A 9 -36.89 -44.02 -20.67
CA LYS A 9 -35.43 -44.08 -20.85
C LYS A 9 -34.82 -42.71 -21.13
N GLU A 10 -35.51 -41.86 -21.89
CA GLU A 10 -35.07 -40.49 -22.17
C GLU A 10 -35.05 -39.64 -20.90
N ARG A 11 -36.16 -39.65 -20.13
CA ARG A 11 -36.24 -38.97 -18.83
C ARG A 11 -35.17 -39.47 -17.85
N GLU A 12 -34.90 -40.77 -17.80
CA GLU A 12 -33.86 -41.33 -16.94
C GLU A 12 -32.46 -40.82 -17.33
N ARG A 13 -32.16 -40.75 -18.63
CA ARG A 13 -30.89 -40.17 -19.13
C ARG A 13 -30.78 -38.69 -18.79
N GLU A 14 -31.86 -37.92 -18.93
CA GLU A 14 -31.88 -36.50 -18.58
C GLU A 14 -31.65 -36.28 -17.08
N LEU A 15 -32.32 -37.06 -16.23
CA LEU A 15 -32.13 -37.02 -14.78
C LEU A 15 -30.69 -37.36 -14.40
N ARG A 16 -30.10 -38.40 -15.02
CA ARG A 16 -28.69 -38.77 -14.80
C ARG A 16 -27.74 -37.64 -15.18
N LYS A 17 -27.93 -37.03 -16.37
CA LYS A 17 -27.12 -35.88 -16.83
C LYS A 17 -27.28 -34.65 -15.94
N ARG A 18 -28.49 -34.41 -15.40
CA ARG A 18 -28.72 -33.30 -14.47
C ARG A 18 -28.02 -33.55 -13.14
N LYS A 19 -28.16 -34.76 -12.60
CA LYS A 19 -27.51 -35.17 -11.35
C LYS A 19 -25.99 -35.09 -11.44
N GLU A 20 -25.40 -35.57 -12.54
CA GLU A 20 -23.95 -35.48 -12.78
C GLU A 20 -23.46 -34.03 -12.83
N ARG A 21 -24.19 -33.14 -13.50
CA ARG A 21 -23.87 -31.70 -13.53
C ARG A 21 -23.94 -31.06 -12.16
N GLU A 22 -24.97 -31.40 -11.38
CA GLU A 22 -25.15 -30.92 -10.02
C GLU A 22 -24.02 -31.42 -9.09
N GLU A 23 -23.65 -32.70 -9.18
CA GLU A 23 -22.53 -33.28 -8.44
C GLU A 23 -21.20 -32.60 -8.78
N GLN A 24 -20.94 -32.34 -10.06
CA GLN A 24 -19.75 -31.59 -10.52
C GLN A 24 -19.75 -30.16 -9.97
N GLU A 25 -20.90 -29.48 -9.98
CA GLU A 25 -21.00 -28.12 -9.43
C GLU A 25 -20.76 -28.10 -7.93
N VAL A 26 -21.39 -29.02 -7.19
CA VAL A 26 -21.21 -29.16 -5.74
C VAL A 26 -19.74 -29.45 -5.41
N GLU A 27 -19.09 -30.37 -6.11
CA GLU A 27 -17.68 -30.67 -5.85
C GLU A 27 -16.77 -29.49 -6.15
N ARG A 28 -17.02 -28.75 -7.23
CA ARG A 28 -16.28 -27.52 -7.54
C ARG A 28 -16.44 -26.47 -6.44
N VAL A 29 -17.64 -26.32 -5.86
CA VAL A 29 -17.88 -25.40 -4.74
C VAL A 29 -17.15 -25.87 -3.49
N ARG A 30 -17.21 -27.17 -3.17
CA ARG A 30 -16.51 -27.76 -2.02
C ARG A 30 -15.00 -27.60 -2.12
N GLN A 31 -14.41 -27.88 -3.28
CA GLN A 31 -12.97 -27.69 -3.51
C GLN A 31 -12.56 -26.23 -3.32
N LYS A 32 -13.34 -25.28 -3.83
CA LYS A 32 -13.10 -23.85 -3.60
C LYS A 32 -13.17 -23.47 -2.12
N ALA A 33 -14.10 -24.05 -1.36
CA ALA A 33 -14.21 -23.82 0.07
C ALA A 33 -12.97 -24.36 0.81
N ARG A 34 -12.58 -25.63 0.57
CA ARG A 34 -11.39 -26.24 1.18
C ARG A 34 -10.11 -25.43 0.92
N ARG A 35 -9.92 -24.95 -0.31
CA ARG A 35 -8.80 -24.07 -0.65
C ARG A 35 -8.83 -22.73 0.09
N LYS A 36 -10.00 -22.10 0.22
CA LYS A 36 -10.13 -20.84 0.99
C LYS A 36 -9.78 -21.06 2.47
N ASP A 37 -10.29 -22.15 3.05
CA ASP A 37 -10.01 -22.50 4.45
C ASP A 37 -8.52 -22.79 4.66
N ALA A 38 -7.87 -23.49 3.71
CA ALA A 38 -6.43 -23.72 3.73
C ALA A 38 -5.63 -22.40 3.70
N VAL A 39 -6.02 -21.44 2.85
CA VAL A 39 -5.39 -20.11 2.79
C VAL A 39 -5.53 -19.37 4.13
N VAL A 40 -6.74 -19.29 4.69
CA VAL A 40 -6.99 -18.60 5.96
C VAL A 40 -6.20 -19.25 7.10
N SER A 41 -6.20 -20.57 7.15
CA SER A 41 -5.48 -21.35 8.16
C SER A 41 -3.96 -21.12 8.07
N TYR A 42 -3.41 -21.14 6.86
CA TYR A 42 -1.99 -20.85 6.64
C TYR A 42 -1.62 -19.40 6.98
N GLN A 43 -2.47 -18.41 6.66
CA GLN A 43 -2.27 -17.02 7.07
C GLN A 43 -2.28 -16.84 8.60
N ALA A 44 -3.12 -17.60 9.32
CA ALA A 44 -3.09 -17.63 10.78
C ALA A 44 -1.74 -18.19 11.29
N LEU A 45 -1.24 -19.28 10.70
CA LEU A 45 0.09 -19.82 11.02
C LEU A 45 1.19 -18.76 10.81
N LEU A 46 1.18 -18.05 9.67
CA LEU A 46 2.13 -16.99 9.39
C LEU A 46 2.06 -15.89 10.45
N THR A 47 0.84 -15.49 10.83
CA THR A 47 0.62 -14.50 11.87
C THR A 47 1.17 -14.97 13.22
N GLU A 48 1.03 -16.24 13.58
CA GLU A 48 1.53 -16.81 14.83
C GLU A 48 3.06 -16.92 14.86
N ARG A 49 3.66 -17.44 13.78
CA ARG A 49 5.08 -17.86 13.74
C ARG A 49 6.03 -16.82 13.16
N ILE A 50 5.57 -16.01 12.22
CA ILE A 50 6.42 -15.06 11.49
C ILE A 50 6.12 -13.65 12.00
N LYS A 51 7.02 -13.15 12.86
CA LYS A 51 6.95 -11.80 13.43
C LYS A 51 8.02 -10.85 12.89
N ASP A 52 9.09 -11.40 12.31
CA ASP A 52 10.20 -10.61 11.78
C ASP A 52 9.90 -10.13 10.35
N PRO A 53 9.90 -8.81 10.08
CA PRO A 53 9.75 -8.26 8.73
C PRO A 53 10.92 -8.59 7.79
N LYS A 54 11.99 -9.24 8.29
CA LYS A 54 13.14 -9.71 7.50
C LYS A 54 13.18 -11.24 7.36
N ALA A 55 12.12 -11.94 7.76
CA ALA A 55 12.09 -13.39 7.71
C ALA A 55 12.30 -13.91 6.27
N SER A 56 13.24 -14.85 6.11
CA SER A 56 13.48 -15.53 4.83
C SER A 56 12.55 -16.72 4.66
N TRP A 57 12.07 -16.94 3.44
CA TRP A 57 11.30 -18.12 3.09
C TRP A 57 12.09 -19.41 3.35
N THR A 58 13.36 -19.46 2.93
CA THR A 58 14.21 -20.65 3.04
C THR A 58 14.42 -21.09 4.49
N GLU A 59 14.53 -20.14 5.41
CA GLU A 59 14.71 -20.40 6.84
C GLU A 59 13.40 -20.67 7.58
N SER A 60 12.30 -20.09 7.09
CA SER A 60 10.99 -20.17 7.73
C SER A 60 10.24 -21.44 7.32
N LYS A 61 10.32 -21.84 6.05
CA LYS A 61 9.63 -23.00 5.49
C LYS A 61 9.78 -24.27 6.35
N PRO A 62 10.98 -24.76 6.69
CA PRO A 62 11.11 -25.98 7.50
C PRO A 62 10.58 -25.84 8.93
N LYS A 63 10.40 -24.62 9.44
CA LYS A 63 9.78 -24.37 10.75
C LYS A 63 8.26 -24.35 10.64
N LEU A 64 7.72 -23.83 9.54
CA LEU A 64 6.29 -23.82 9.24
C LEU A 64 5.76 -25.22 8.95
N GLU A 65 6.53 -26.06 8.24
CA GLU A 65 6.19 -27.46 7.94
C GLU A 65 6.08 -28.34 9.20
N LYS A 66 6.70 -27.94 10.30
CA LYS A 66 6.59 -28.61 11.61
C LYS A 66 5.36 -28.18 12.42
N ASP A 67 4.45 -27.41 11.83
CA ASP A 67 3.20 -27.02 12.46
C ASP A 67 2.37 -28.27 12.82
N PRO A 68 1.98 -28.46 14.10
CA PRO A 68 1.21 -29.63 14.53
C PRO A 68 -0.15 -29.77 13.83
N LEU A 69 -0.72 -28.66 13.37
CA LEU A 69 -2.00 -28.64 12.65
C LEU A 69 -1.82 -28.91 11.15
N GLY A 70 -0.60 -29.12 10.66
CA GLY A 70 -0.32 -29.44 9.26
C GLY A 70 -0.72 -28.32 8.29
N ARG A 71 -0.82 -27.07 8.74
CA ARG A 71 -1.32 -25.96 7.90
C ARG A 71 -0.39 -25.65 6.73
N ALA A 72 0.91 -25.88 6.90
CA ALA A 72 1.94 -25.70 5.87
C ALA A 72 2.18 -26.96 5.00
N THR A 73 1.45 -28.06 5.24
CA THR A 73 1.52 -29.29 4.45
C THR A 73 0.15 -29.66 3.87
N ASN A 74 -0.80 -28.72 3.91
CA ASN A 74 -2.17 -28.92 3.44
C ASN A 74 -2.19 -29.09 1.91
N PRO A 75 -2.72 -30.21 1.37
CA PRO A 75 -2.73 -30.50 -0.07
C PRO A 75 -3.59 -29.54 -0.90
N GLU A 76 -4.50 -28.79 -0.28
CA GLU A 76 -5.34 -27.80 -0.96
C GLU A 76 -4.57 -26.50 -1.28
N LEU A 77 -3.32 -26.38 -0.81
CA LEU A 77 -2.48 -25.21 -1.00
C LEU A 77 -1.12 -25.60 -1.60
N GLU A 78 -0.87 -25.11 -2.82
CA GLU A 78 0.38 -25.40 -3.54
C GLU A 78 1.60 -24.73 -2.87
N PRO A 79 2.80 -25.30 -2.99
CA PRO A 79 4.03 -24.69 -2.45
C PRO A 79 4.28 -23.26 -2.94
N ALA A 80 3.95 -22.97 -4.20
CA ALA A 80 4.08 -21.63 -4.77
C ALA A 80 3.10 -20.62 -4.13
N ASP A 81 1.87 -21.05 -3.84
CA ASP A 81 0.88 -20.22 -3.16
C ASP A 81 1.27 -19.96 -1.69
N MET A 82 1.84 -20.97 -1.02
CA MET A 82 2.39 -20.81 0.34
C MET A 82 3.53 -19.79 0.39
N GLU A 83 4.46 -19.86 -0.55
CA GLU A 83 5.56 -18.90 -0.64
C GLU A 83 5.04 -17.49 -0.94
N LYS A 84 4.06 -17.36 -1.84
CA LYS A 84 3.42 -16.07 -2.15
C LYS A 84 2.75 -15.47 -0.91
N LEU A 85 1.97 -16.26 -0.17
CA LEU A 85 1.32 -15.83 1.07
C LEU A 85 2.35 -15.43 2.14
N PHE A 86 3.45 -16.16 2.25
CA PHE A 86 4.55 -15.81 3.14
C PHE A 86 5.15 -14.44 2.79
N ARG A 87 5.48 -14.22 1.50
CA ARG A 87 6.06 -12.96 1.03
C ARG A 87 5.13 -11.77 1.25
N GLU A 88 3.83 -11.95 1.00
CA GLU A 88 2.83 -10.91 1.27
C GLU A 88 2.73 -10.60 2.77
N HIS A 89 2.76 -11.63 3.63
CA HIS A 89 2.76 -11.42 5.08
C HIS A 89 3.99 -10.65 5.56
N VAL A 90 5.19 -11.01 5.09
CA VAL A 90 6.43 -10.30 5.41
C VAL A 90 6.38 -8.85 4.94
N LYS A 91 5.83 -8.61 3.75
CA LYS A 91 5.60 -7.26 3.22
C LYS A 91 4.67 -6.45 4.13
N VAL A 92 3.55 -7.01 4.59
CA VAL A 92 2.63 -6.34 5.53
C VAL A 92 3.31 -6.01 6.87
N LEU A 93 4.20 -6.89 7.38
CA LEU A 93 5.00 -6.61 8.57
C LEU A 93 5.96 -5.44 8.34
N ASN A 94 6.66 -5.43 7.21
CA ASN A 94 7.56 -4.35 6.82
C ASN A 94 6.81 -3.01 6.69
N GLU A 95 5.67 -3.00 6.00
CA GLU A 95 4.85 -1.80 5.84
C GLU A 95 4.37 -1.25 7.19
N ARG A 96 4.03 -2.13 8.14
CA ARG A 96 3.70 -1.72 9.51
C ARG A 96 4.90 -1.06 10.18
N CYS A 97 6.08 -1.67 10.12
CA CYS A 97 7.31 -1.07 10.66
C CYS A 97 7.62 0.29 10.01
N ALA A 98 7.42 0.42 8.70
CA ALA A 98 7.64 1.67 7.98
C ALA A 98 6.62 2.76 8.39
N ARG A 99 5.35 2.41 8.65
CA ARG A 99 4.36 3.37 9.18
C ARG A 99 4.75 3.89 10.56
N GLU A 100 5.12 2.99 11.47
CA GLU A 100 5.57 3.36 12.82
C GLU A 100 6.83 4.23 12.76
N PHE A 101 7.77 3.90 11.88
CA PHE A 101 8.98 4.70 11.68
C PHE A 101 8.68 6.09 11.13
N ARG A 102 7.71 6.23 10.20
CA ARG A 102 7.26 7.54 9.73
C ARG A 102 6.58 8.36 10.83
N SER A 103 5.83 7.73 11.74
CA SER A 103 5.28 8.41 12.93
C SER A 103 6.41 8.95 13.80
N LEU A 104 7.43 8.12 14.07
CA LEU A 104 8.61 8.55 14.81
C LEU A 104 9.33 9.73 14.14
N LEU A 105 9.49 9.70 12.81
CA LEU A 105 10.08 10.83 12.06
C LEU A 105 9.26 12.11 12.25
N ALA A 106 7.92 12.02 12.19
CA ALA A 106 7.04 13.17 12.39
C ALA A 106 7.09 13.73 13.81
N GLU A 107 7.25 12.88 14.81
CA GLU A 107 7.35 13.27 16.21
C GLU A 107 8.71 13.91 16.55
N VAL A 108 9.80 13.40 15.97
CA VAL A 108 11.18 13.86 16.26
C VAL A 108 11.59 15.05 15.39
N ILE A 109 11.20 15.06 14.12
CA ILE A 109 11.58 16.07 13.14
C ILE A 109 10.40 17.03 12.97
N THR A 110 10.09 17.77 14.04
CA THR A 110 9.12 18.87 14.00
C THR A 110 9.69 20.05 13.19
N PRO A 111 8.87 20.98 12.68
CA PRO A 111 9.35 22.16 11.98
C PRO A 111 10.38 22.97 12.80
N GLU A 112 10.17 23.08 14.10
CA GLU A 112 11.06 23.80 15.02
C GLU A 112 12.40 23.07 15.16
N ALA A 113 12.36 21.75 15.38
CA ALA A 113 13.57 20.93 15.49
C ALA A 113 14.34 20.87 14.17
N ALA A 114 13.64 20.90 13.03
CA ALA A 114 14.22 20.93 11.71
C ALA A 114 14.93 22.25 11.39
N ALA A 115 14.44 23.38 11.92
CA ALA A 115 15.05 24.69 11.75
C ALA A 115 16.31 24.90 12.60
N GLN A 116 16.50 24.09 13.65
CA GLN A 116 17.70 24.15 14.48
C GLN A 116 18.91 23.57 13.72
N ALA A 117 19.93 24.40 13.54
CA ALA A 117 21.22 24.00 13.01
C ALA A 117 22.23 23.86 14.15
N SER A 118 23.08 22.83 14.09
CA SER A 118 24.26 22.76 14.96
C SER A 118 25.30 23.80 14.54
N GLU A 119 26.34 23.97 15.38
CA GLU A 119 27.50 24.83 15.08
C GLU A 119 28.16 24.53 13.71
N ASP A 120 28.04 23.29 13.22
CA ASP A 120 28.52 22.85 11.91
C ASP A 120 27.56 23.15 10.73
N GLY A 121 26.43 23.83 10.96
CA GLY A 121 25.38 24.04 9.95
C GLY A 121 24.54 22.79 9.61
N LYS A 122 24.67 21.72 10.40
CA LYS A 122 23.91 20.47 10.19
C LYS A 122 22.54 20.56 10.84
N THR A 123 21.50 20.20 10.10
CA THR A 123 20.11 20.13 10.55
C THR A 123 19.62 18.69 10.55
N LEU A 124 18.44 18.43 11.15
CA LEU A 124 17.80 17.13 11.10
C LEU A 124 17.33 16.71 9.69
N LEU A 125 17.23 17.67 8.77
CA LEU A 125 16.81 17.44 7.37
C LEU A 125 17.99 17.16 6.45
N ASN A 126 19.17 17.73 6.72
CA ASN A 126 20.35 17.57 5.85
C ASN A 126 21.38 16.54 6.34
N SER A 127 21.22 16.02 7.58
CA SER A 127 22.20 15.15 8.21
C SER A 127 21.58 13.91 8.86
N TRP A 128 21.73 12.77 8.18
CA TRP A 128 21.28 11.47 8.71
C TRP A 128 21.94 11.14 10.05
N SER A 129 23.23 11.43 10.23
CA SER A 129 23.93 11.15 11.49
C SER A 129 23.37 11.96 12.66
N THR A 130 22.91 13.19 12.40
CA THR A 130 22.25 14.04 13.41
C THR A 130 20.86 13.52 13.73
N ALA A 131 20.02 13.26 12.71
CA ALA A 131 18.69 12.68 12.90
C ALA A 131 18.74 11.32 13.61
N LYS A 132 19.66 10.44 13.20
CA LYS A 132 19.85 9.11 13.78
C LYS A 132 20.11 9.13 15.29
N LYS A 133 20.80 10.16 15.82
CA LYS A 133 21.04 10.29 17.27
C LYS A 133 19.73 10.44 18.04
N LEU A 134 18.77 11.19 17.50
CA LEU A 134 17.46 11.40 18.11
C LEU A 134 16.49 10.23 17.89
N LEU A 135 16.63 9.53 16.76
CA LEU A 135 15.76 8.39 16.44
C LEU A 135 16.15 7.11 17.20
N ARG A 136 17.45 6.90 17.46
CA ARG A 136 17.99 5.64 18.02
C ARG A 136 17.40 5.21 19.38
N PRO A 137 17.07 6.11 20.32
CA PRO A 137 16.48 5.71 21.59
C PRO A 137 15.08 5.09 21.48
N ASP A 138 14.34 5.37 20.40
CA ASP A 138 12.96 4.89 20.24
C ASP A 138 12.92 3.41 19.76
N PRO A 139 12.10 2.53 20.38
CA PRO A 139 11.99 1.13 19.96
C PRO A 139 11.55 0.91 18.49
N ARG A 140 10.78 1.84 17.92
CA ARG A 140 10.34 1.80 16.51
C ARG A 140 11.53 1.91 15.56
N TYR A 141 12.60 2.59 15.96
CA TYR A 141 13.85 2.65 15.20
C TYR A 141 14.46 1.26 15.01
N GLU A 142 14.54 0.46 16.08
CA GLU A 142 15.18 -0.85 15.98
C GLU A 142 14.32 -1.87 15.24
N LYS A 143 12.99 -1.77 15.36
CA LYS A 143 12.04 -2.61 14.60
C LYS A 143 12.12 -2.39 13.09
N MET A 144 12.46 -1.19 12.63
CA MET A 144 12.61 -0.91 11.20
C MET A 144 13.85 -1.60 10.63
N PRO A 145 13.76 -2.36 9.52
CA PRO A 145 14.93 -2.91 8.83
C PRO A 145 16.02 -1.86 8.52
N ARG A 146 17.26 -2.15 8.92
CA ARG A 146 18.40 -1.21 8.84
C ARG A 146 18.61 -0.60 7.45
N ARG A 147 18.45 -1.41 6.40
CA ARG A 147 18.67 -1.00 5.01
C ARG A 147 17.66 0.04 4.50
N GLU A 148 16.53 0.19 5.18
CA GLU A 148 15.43 1.07 4.75
C GLU A 148 15.31 2.35 5.60
N ARG A 149 15.99 2.41 6.75
CA ARG A 149 15.86 3.54 7.69
C ARG A 149 16.25 4.87 7.04
N GLU A 150 17.42 4.89 6.40
CA GLU A 150 17.97 6.11 5.80
C GLU A 150 17.19 6.56 4.57
N SER A 151 16.73 5.64 3.72
CA SER A 151 15.92 6.00 2.54
C SER A 151 14.54 6.53 2.93
N LEU A 152 13.92 5.99 4.00
CA LEU A 152 12.67 6.53 4.54
C LEU A 152 12.87 7.92 5.17
N TRP A 153 13.96 8.12 5.92
CA TRP A 153 14.32 9.44 6.44
C TRP A 153 14.56 10.45 5.31
N GLN A 154 15.32 10.07 4.29
CA GLN A 154 15.63 10.96 3.16
C GLN A 154 14.36 11.42 2.46
N ARG A 155 13.45 10.50 2.13
CA ARG A 155 12.14 10.85 1.54
C ARG A 155 11.33 11.79 2.44
N TYR A 156 11.33 11.52 3.74
CA TYR A 156 10.64 12.37 4.71
C TYR A 156 11.26 13.79 4.76
N ALA A 157 12.59 13.89 4.78
CA ALA A 157 13.30 15.16 4.81
C ALA A 157 13.04 15.98 3.54
N GLU A 158 13.14 15.35 2.37
CA GLU A 158 12.81 15.97 1.08
C GLU A 158 11.36 16.49 1.04
N ASP A 159 10.40 15.71 1.56
CA ASP A 159 9.01 16.14 1.62
C ASP A 159 8.77 17.28 2.62
N MET A 160 9.50 17.31 3.73
CA MET A 160 9.46 18.43 4.68
C MET A 160 10.03 19.71 4.07
N ASP A 161 11.19 19.65 3.42
CA ASP A 161 11.78 20.78 2.71
C ASP A 161 10.84 21.31 1.62
N ARG A 162 10.22 20.41 0.85
CA ARG A 162 9.23 20.77 -0.17
C ARG A 162 8.05 21.53 0.42
N ARG A 163 7.53 21.07 1.56
CA ARG A 163 6.40 21.72 2.27
C ARG A 163 6.80 23.09 2.82
N GLN A 164 8.00 23.23 3.36
CA GLN A 164 8.50 24.52 3.86
C GLN A 164 8.64 25.55 2.74
N ARG A 165 9.20 25.16 1.58
CA ARG A 165 9.32 26.04 0.41
C ARG A 165 7.96 26.50 -0.11
N ALA A 166 7.02 25.57 -0.29
CA ALA A 166 5.67 25.90 -0.74
C ALA A 166 4.93 26.81 0.25
N ALA A 167 5.13 26.65 1.56
CA ALA A 167 4.55 27.52 2.57
C ALA A 167 5.11 28.95 2.54
N SER A 168 6.43 29.10 2.29
CA SER A 168 7.07 30.41 2.12
C SER A 168 6.57 31.13 0.87
N GLU A 169 6.47 30.43 -0.27
CA GLU A 169 5.95 30.98 -1.53
C GLU A 169 4.50 31.48 -1.39
N GLN A 170 3.64 30.70 -0.73
CA GLN A 170 2.26 31.10 -0.46
C GLN A 170 2.15 32.30 0.48
N LYS A 171 3.10 32.44 1.43
CA LYS A 171 3.13 33.59 2.34
C LYS A 171 3.56 34.85 1.60
N GLU A 172 4.57 34.76 0.73
CA GLU A 172 5.03 35.86 -0.11
C GLU A 172 3.94 36.33 -1.10
N GLU A 173 3.22 35.39 -1.73
CA GLU A 173 2.12 35.72 -2.64
C GLU A 173 0.96 36.43 -1.93
N LYS A 174 0.57 35.98 -0.73
CA LYS A 174 -0.45 36.66 0.08
C LYS A 174 -0.02 38.06 0.51
N THR A 175 1.22 38.23 0.98
CA THR A 175 1.74 39.56 1.34
C THR A 175 1.79 40.51 0.15
N ASN A 176 2.03 40.00 -1.07
CA ASN A 176 2.03 40.80 -2.29
C ASN A 176 0.61 41.19 -2.77
N ILE A 177 -0.41 40.39 -2.46
CA ILE A 177 -1.82 40.69 -2.83
C ILE A 177 -2.45 41.69 -1.86
N ASP A 178 -2.10 41.62 -0.58
CA ASP A 178 -2.69 42.47 0.47
C ASP A 178 -2.05 43.89 0.56
N ASP A 179 -1.03 44.22 -0.25
CA ASP A 179 -0.47 45.57 -0.34
C ASP A 179 -1.39 46.51 -1.15
N PRO A 180 -2.14 47.44 -0.51
CA PRO A 180 -3.09 48.32 -1.20
C PRO A 180 -2.38 49.38 -2.07
N SER A 181 -1.06 49.51 -1.93
CA SER A 181 -0.23 50.50 -2.63
C SER A 181 -0.03 50.17 -4.11
N ARG A 182 -0.45 48.97 -4.55
CA ARG A 182 -0.32 48.49 -5.93
C ARG A 182 -1.68 48.29 -6.63
N ARG A 183 -2.59 49.25 -6.50
CA ARG A 183 -3.72 49.36 -7.45
C ARG A 183 -3.15 49.65 -8.85
N PRO A 184 -3.48 48.87 -9.91
CA PRO A 184 -3.10 49.25 -11.26
C PRO A 184 -3.85 50.53 -11.62
N ALA A 185 -3.12 51.62 -11.73
CA ALA A 185 -3.63 52.86 -12.28
C ALA A 185 -4.02 52.62 -13.75
N GLY A 186 -5.30 52.79 -14.04
CA GLY A 186 -5.88 53.16 -15.33
C GLY A 186 -5.30 52.50 -16.58
N SER A 187 -6.03 51.55 -17.15
CA SER A 187 -5.97 51.29 -18.58
C SER A 187 -7.31 51.66 -19.21
N SER A 188 -7.45 52.94 -19.55
CA SER A 188 -8.45 53.44 -20.49
C SER A 188 -8.32 52.68 -21.81
N LYS A 189 -9.20 51.71 -22.04
CA LYS A 189 -9.32 51.02 -23.33
C LYS A 189 -10.19 51.85 -24.26
N SER A 190 -9.53 52.61 -25.12
CA SER A 190 -10.08 53.17 -26.35
C SER A 190 -10.76 52.09 -27.18
N SER A 191 -12.03 52.29 -27.52
CA SER A 191 -12.77 51.44 -28.46
C SER A 191 -12.33 51.72 -29.90
N PRO A 192 -12.03 50.71 -30.73
CA PRO A 192 -11.99 50.88 -32.17
C PRO A 192 -13.30 50.44 -32.83
N SER A 193 -13.84 51.36 -33.60
CA SER A 193 -14.93 51.23 -34.57
C SER A 193 -14.77 50.01 -35.48
N VAL A 194 -15.79 49.15 -35.53
CA VAL A 194 -15.92 48.09 -36.55
C VAL A 194 -16.79 48.60 -37.68
N ARG A 195 -16.14 48.84 -38.82
CA ARG A 195 -16.76 49.17 -40.11
C ARG A 195 -17.52 47.96 -40.68
N ARG A 196 -18.65 48.30 -41.30
CA ARG A 196 -19.61 47.50 -42.06
C ARG A 196 -19.08 47.12 -43.46
N SER A 197 -19.28 45.88 -43.90
CA SER A 197 -19.46 45.45 -45.31
C SER A 197 -19.92 43.99 -45.34
N HIS A 198 -21.22 43.71 -45.47
CA HIS A 198 -21.94 43.37 -46.72
C HIS A 198 -21.29 42.27 -47.59
N GLY A 199 -21.98 41.13 -47.70
CA GLY A 199 -21.70 40.08 -48.68
C GLY A 199 -22.78 39.01 -48.64
N ARG A 200 -23.69 39.05 -49.62
CA ARG A 200 -24.90 38.22 -49.79
C ARG A 200 -24.66 37.26 -50.95
N LYS A 201 -24.86 35.96 -50.74
CA LYS A 201 -25.59 35.00 -51.60
C LYS A 201 -25.41 33.60 -51.07
#